data_AF-A0A3D3IXV0-F1
#
_entry.id   AF-A0A3D3IXV0-F1
#
_cell.length_a   1.000
_cell.length_b   1.000
_cell.length_c   1.000
_cell.angle_alpha   90.00
_cell.angle_beta   90.00
_cell.angle_gamma   90.00
#
_symmetry.space_group_name_H-M   'P 1'
#
loop_
_entity.id
_entity.type
_entity.pdbx_description
1 polymer ?
#
loop_
_entity_poly.entity_id
_entity_poly.type
_entity_poly.pdbx_seq_one_letter_code
_entity_poly.pdbx_strand_id
1 'polypeptide(L)' 'MVAQDVMIDGLSDRIREQRKKMGITQGELADRIGGGLKTVNDYERGARQPSYEKLLRLATLFNVSTDYLLGVKKY' A
#
# COMPACT_ATOMS: atom_id res chain seq x y z
N MET A 1 13.55 14.55 -22.60
CA MET A 1 12.50 13.55 -22.38
C MET A 1 13.05 12.47 -21.46
N VAL A 2 12.97 12.66 -20.14
CA VAL A 2 13.08 11.55 -19.17
C VAL A 2 12.23 11.91 -17.94
N ALA A 3 11.16 11.12 -17.76
CA ALA A 3 10.36 10.87 -16.56
C ALA A 3 9.96 12.06 -15.67
N GLN A 4 8.74 12.53 -15.87
CA GLN A 4 7.96 13.36 -14.94
C GLN A 4 7.25 12.50 -13.85
N ASP A 5 7.73 11.29 -13.55
CA ASP A 5 6.97 10.21 -12.87
C ASP A 5 7.49 9.84 -11.45
N VAL A 6 7.61 10.80 -10.54
CA VAL A 6 7.62 10.49 -9.09
C VAL A 6 6.72 11.47 -8.36
N MET A 7 5.41 11.37 -8.58
CA MET A 7 4.42 11.85 -7.62
C MET A 7 4.09 10.67 -6.69
N ILE A 8 4.82 10.54 -5.58
CA ILE A 8 4.32 9.76 -4.44
C ILE A 8 3.83 10.77 -3.43
N ASP A 9 2.55 10.73 -3.08
CA ASP A 9 2.16 11.14 -1.72
C ASP A 9 0.79 10.61 -1.26
N GLY A 10 0.35 9.46 -1.78
CA GLY A 10 -0.87 8.77 -1.35
C GLY A 10 -0.62 7.39 -0.74
N LEU A 11 -1.49 6.96 0.19
CA LEU A 11 -1.49 5.61 0.76
C LEU A 11 -1.49 4.52 -0.32
N SER A 12 -2.23 4.74 -1.42
CA SER A 12 -2.33 3.83 -2.57
C SER A 12 -0.97 3.54 -3.23
N ASP A 13 -0.16 4.58 -3.43
CA ASP A 13 1.15 4.46 -4.07
C ASP A 13 2.13 3.75 -3.14
N ARG A 14 2.12 4.08 -1.85
CA ARG A 14 2.98 3.40 -0.87
C ARG A 14 2.64 1.92 -0.74
N ILE A 15 1.36 1.54 -0.74
CA ILE A 15 0.97 0.11 -0.76
C ILE A 15 1.54 -0.59 -2.00
N ARG A 16 1.33 0.01 -3.18
CA ARG A 16 1.81 -0.55 -4.46
C ARG A 16 3.32 -0.70 -4.49
N GLU A 17 4.05 0.30 -4.00
CA GLU A 17 5.50 0.29 -3.95
C GLU A 17 6.04 -0.74 -2.99
N GLN A 18 5.52 -0.82 -1.77
CA GLN A 18 5.96 -1.81 -0.81
C GLN A 18 5.67 -3.23 -1.29
N ARG A 19 4.51 -3.45 -1.92
CA ARG A 19 4.22 -4.73 -2.59
C ARG A 19 5.25 -5.06 -3.68
N LYS A 20 5.56 -4.11 -4.56
CA LYS A 20 6.57 -4.29 -5.62
C LYS A 20 7.96 -4.53 -5.06
N LYS A 21 8.36 -3.84 -3.97
CA LYS A 21 9.63 -4.05 -3.27
C LYS A 21 9.75 -5.46 -2.69
N MET A 22 8.64 -6.04 -2.23
CA MET A 22 8.59 -7.44 -1.79
C MET A 22 8.59 -8.46 -2.95
N GLY A 23 8.42 -8.03 -4.20
CA GLY A 23 8.38 -8.92 -5.37
C GLY A 23 7.12 -9.78 -5.47
N ILE A 24 6.03 -9.41 -4.78
CA ILE A 24 4.79 -10.20 -4.76
C ILE A 24 3.68 -9.60 -5.65
N THR A 25 2.78 -10.46 -6.12
CA THR A 25 1.58 -10.10 -6.88
C THR A 25 0.51 -9.47 -5.98
N GLN A 26 -0.49 -8.82 -6.59
CA GLN A 26 -1.64 -8.29 -5.84
C GLN A 26 -2.46 -9.40 -5.16
N GLY A 27 -2.52 -10.60 -5.76
CA GLY A 27 -3.18 -11.77 -5.18
C GLY A 27 -2.48 -12.24 -3.91
N GLU A 28 -1.16 -12.42 -3.98
CA GLU A 28 -0.37 -12.82 -2.80
C GLU A 28 -0.43 -11.78 -1.68
N LEU A 29 -0.46 -10.48 -2.01
CA LEU A 29 -0.70 -9.44 -1.00
C LEU A 29 -2.08 -9.60 -0.38
N ALA A 30 -3.12 -9.86 -1.18
CA ALA A 30 -4.48 -10.04 -0.71
C ALA A 30 -4.56 -11.22 0.28
N ASP A 31 -3.94 -12.35 -0.07
CA ASP A 31 -3.88 -13.53 0.79
C ASP A 31 -3.20 -13.23 2.13
N ARG A 32 -2.03 -12.56 2.09
CA ARG A 32 -1.25 -12.22 3.28
C ARG A 32 -1.97 -11.28 4.24
N ILE A 33 -2.73 -10.31 3.71
CA ILE A 33 -3.51 -9.40 4.56
C ILE A 33 -4.91 -9.95 4.88
N GLY A 34 -5.32 -11.08 4.28
CA GLY A 34 -6.61 -11.76 4.47
C GLY A 34 -7.79 -11.12 3.73
N GLY A 35 -7.59 -10.61 2.51
CA GLY A 35 -8.58 -9.90 1.69
C GLY A 35 -8.69 -10.48 0.27
N GLY A 36 -9.44 -9.81 -0.61
CA GLY A 36 -9.57 -10.23 -2.01
C GLY A 36 -8.68 -9.45 -2.97
N LEU A 37 -8.37 -10.05 -4.13
CA LEU A 37 -7.61 -9.38 -5.20
C LEU A 37 -8.22 -8.02 -5.59
N LYS A 38 -9.54 -7.96 -5.74
CA LYS A 38 -10.25 -6.70 -6.04
C LYS A 38 -10.00 -5.65 -4.95
N THR A 39 -9.98 -6.05 -3.68
CA THR A 39 -9.72 -5.16 -2.55
C THR A 39 -8.34 -4.52 -2.64
N VAL A 40 -7.29 -5.32 -2.89
CA VAL A 40 -5.93 -4.81 -3.07
C VAL A 40 -5.82 -3.91 -4.31
N ASN A 41 -6.44 -4.29 -5.41
CA ASN A 41 -6.48 -3.45 -6.62
C ASN A 41 -7.21 -2.11 -6.34
N ASP A 42 -8.34 -2.14 -5.63
CA ASP A 42 -9.05 -0.93 -5.21
C ASP A 42 -8.17 -0.03 -4.31
N TYR A 43 -7.34 -0.62 -3.43
CA TYR A 43 -6.38 0.12 -2.60
C TYR A 43 -5.28 0.77 -3.44
N GLU A 44 -4.64 0.00 -4.31
CA GLU A 44 -3.52 0.50 -5.10
C GLU A 44 -3.93 1.54 -6.13
N ARG A 45 -5.20 1.61 -6.53
CA ARG A 45 -5.72 2.70 -7.39
C ARG A 45 -6.37 3.85 -6.62
N GLY A 46 -6.38 3.79 -5.29
CA GLY A 46 -6.99 4.82 -4.44
C GLY A 46 -8.53 4.84 -4.43
N ALA A 47 -9.19 3.84 -5.03
CA ALA A 47 -10.65 3.76 -5.07
C ALA A 47 -11.27 3.33 -3.73
N ARG A 48 -10.47 2.71 -2.85
CA ARG A 48 -10.90 2.31 -1.51
C ARG A 48 -9.74 2.45 -0.53
N GLN A 49 -10.07 2.81 0.71
CA GLN A 49 -9.13 2.83 1.82
C GLN A 49 -9.16 1.48 2.57
N PRO A 50 -8.02 0.99 3.08
CA PRO A 50 -7.99 -0.16 3.99
C PRO A 50 -8.72 0.14 5.29
N SER A 51 -9.36 -0.88 5.88
CA SER A 51 -9.84 -0.77 7.25
C SER A 51 -8.66 -0.61 8.21
N TYR A 52 -8.92 -0.17 9.45
CA TYR A 52 -7.90 -0.09 10.49
C TYR A 52 -7.11 -1.40 10.66
N GLU A 53 -7.81 -2.53 10.73
CA GLU A 53 -7.18 -3.86 10.83
C GLU A 53 -6.28 -4.16 9.63
N LYS A 54 -6.73 -3.84 8.40
CA LYS A 54 -5.94 -4.04 7.18
C LYS A 54 -4.73 -3.12 7.13
N LEU A 55 -4.87 -1.88 7.58
CA LEU A 55 -3.78 -0.93 7.65
C LEU A 55 -2.68 -1.43 8.59
N LEU A 56 -3.04 -1.95 9.77
CA LEU A 56 -2.09 -2.57 10.68
C LEU A 56 -1.41 -3.80 10.07
N ARG A 57 -2.17 -4.68 9.40
CA ARG A 57 -1.59 -5.84 8.70
C ARG A 57 -0.62 -5.43 7.60
N LEU A 58 -0.94 -4.39 6.83
CA LEU A 58 -0.05 -3.83 5.81
C LEU A 58 1.23 -3.27 6.44
N ALA A 59 1.11 -2.48 7.51
CA ALA A 59 2.25 -1.92 8.23
C ALA A 59 3.19 -3.02 8.76
N THR A 60 2.63 -4.04 9.42
CA THR A 60 3.38 -5.19 9.91
C THR A 60 4.02 -5.98 8.78
N LEU A 61 3.27 -6.30 7.72
CA LEU A 61 3.77 -7.08 6.58
C LEU A 61 4.93 -6.39 5.87
N PHE A 62 4.83 -5.07 5.68
CA PHE A 62 5.85 -4.26 5.01
C PHE A 62 6.97 -3.81 5.96
N ASN A 63 6.87 -4.11 7.25
CA ASN A 63 7.81 -3.66 8.28
C ASN A 63 8.02 -2.13 8.27
N VAL A 64 6.92 -1.38 8.24
CA VAL A 64 6.90 0.09 8.26
C VAL A 64 5.85 0.59 9.26
N SER A 65 5.91 1.87 9.63
CA SER A 65 4.87 2.48 10.45
C SER A 65 3.61 2.81 9.64
N THR A 66 2.47 2.91 10.33
CA THR A 66 1.25 3.47 9.74
C THR A 66 1.44 4.92 9.33
N ASP A 67 2.25 5.70 10.05
CA ASP A 67 2.59 7.10 9.70
C ASP A 67 3.23 7.18 8.32
N TYR A 68 4.17 6.27 8.03
CA TYR A 68 4.79 6.18 6.71
C TYR A 68 3.73 5.86 5.66
N LEU A 69 2.89 4.84 5.88
CA LEU A 69 1.84 4.46 4.92
C LEU A 69 0.87 5.62 4.66
N LEU A 70 0.42 6.30 5.71
CA LEU A 70 -0.55 7.40 5.66
C LEU A 70 0.07 8.73 5.22
N GLY A 71 1.39 8.89 5.27
CA GLY A 71 2.09 10.10 4.85
C GLY A 71 2.11 11.19 5.90
N VAL A 72 2.00 10.81 7.16
CA VAL A 72 2.12 11.74 8.27
C VAL A 72 3.57 12.23 8.33
N LYS A 73 3.78 13.53 8.10
CA LYS A 73 5.05 14.21 8.37
C LYS A 73 5.09 14.55 9.86
N LYS A 74 6.19 14.24 10.55
CA LYS A 74 6.37 14.60 11.96
C LYS A 74 6.26 16.14 12.09
N TYR A 75 5.47 16.59 13.07
CA TYR A 75 5.28 18.00 13.40
C TYR A 75 6.50 18.58 14.13
#